data_AF-A0A9Y2KYZ5-F1
#
_entry.id   AF-A0A9Y2KYZ5-F1
#
_cell.length_a   1.000
_cell.length_b   1.000
_cell.length_c   1.000
_cell.angle_alpha   90.00
_cell.angle_beta   90.00
_cell.angle_gamma   90.00
#
_symmetry.space_group_name_H-M   'P 1'
#
loop_
_entity.id
_entity.type
_entity.pdbx_description
1 polymer ?
#
loop_
_entity_poly.entity_id
_entity_poly.type
_entity_poly.pdbx_seq_one_letter_code
_entity_poly.pdbx_strand_id
1 'polypeptide(L)'
;MSAQQTQNIHLARKIALQPEKYIDDPSQFTTAWAALKAARGQSIDTSRLHAAHLIDRPLPASEPTEIEKCMQRVADKTRELIQARRSNLPPAA
;
A
#
# COMPACT_ATOMS: atom_id res chain seq x y z
N MET A 1 20.08 14.87 20.68
CA MET A 1 19.80 13.69 19.83
C MET A 1 20.87 13.63 18.76
N SER A 2 21.52 12.47 18.54
CA SER A 2 22.62 12.37 17.56
C SER A 2 22.10 12.34 16.12
N ALA A 3 22.93 12.73 15.15
CA ALA A 3 22.58 12.65 13.73
C ALA A 3 22.15 11.22 13.32
N GLN A 4 22.84 10.21 13.87
CA GLN A 4 22.50 8.80 13.67
C GLN A 4 21.10 8.45 14.19
N GLN A 5 20.70 8.95 15.37
CA GLN A 5 19.35 8.71 15.90
C GLN A 5 18.27 9.31 15.01
N THR A 6 18.49 10.54 14.51
CA THR A 6 17.56 11.20 13.59
C THR A 6 17.40 10.39 12.30
N GLN A 7 18.50 9.93 11.72
CA GLN A 7 18.48 9.09 10.52
C GLN A 7 17.77 7.75 10.74
N ASN A 8 18.00 7.10 11.89
CA ASN A 8 17.32 5.86 12.26
C ASN A 8 15.80 6.07 12.40
N ILE A 9 15.35 7.19 12.95
CA ILE A 9 13.91 7.51 13.07
C ILE A 9 13.29 7.80 11.70
N HIS A 10 13.98 8.51 10.81
CA HIS A 10 13.50 8.74 9.45
C HIS A 10 13.33 7.44 8.66
N LEU A 11 14.32 6.54 8.76
CA LEU A 11 14.24 5.22 8.14
C LEU A 11 13.10 4.40 8.73
N ALA A 12 12.94 4.42 10.07
CA ALA A 12 11.86 3.71 10.74
C ALA A 12 10.47 4.20 10.31
N ARG A 13 10.29 5.51 10.10
CA ARG A 13 9.04 6.06 9.52
C ARG A 13 8.81 5.56 8.10
N LYS A 14 9.85 5.48 7.28
CA LYS A 14 9.75 4.98 5.90
C LYS A 14 9.30 3.52 5.85
N ILE A 15 9.85 2.68 6.72
CA ILE A 15 9.47 1.26 6.83
C ILE A 15 8.00 1.13 7.24
N ALA A 16 7.53 1.93 8.21
CA ALA A 16 6.15 1.91 8.66
C ALA A 16 5.14 2.41 7.60
N LEU A 17 5.54 3.34 6.73
CA LEU A 17 4.68 3.92 5.69
C LEU A 17 4.66 3.11 4.39
N GLN A 18 5.65 2.23 4.16
CA GLN A 18 5.78 1.42 2.93
C GLN A 18 6.13 -0.04 3.26
N PRO A 19 5.33 -0.73 4.09
CA PRO A 19 5.63 -2.09 4.54
C PRO A 19 5.86 -3.07 3.38
N GLU A 20 5.19 -2.88 2.25
CA GLU A 20 5.32 -3.72 1.05
C GLU A 20 6.75 -3.79 0.48
N LYS A 21 7.57 -2.76 0.73
CA LYS A 21 8.97 -2.71 0.27
C LYS A 21 9.96 -3.38 1.22
N TYR A 22 9.52 -3.73 2.42
CA TYR A 22 10.37 -4.28 3.50
C TYR A 22 9.86 -5.62 4.02
N ILE A 23 8.82 -6.19 3.38
CA ILE A 23 8.15 -7.43 3.78
C ILE A 23 9.07 -8.66 3.79
N ASP A 24 10.15 -8.62 3.00
CA ASP A 24 11.11 -9.72 2.87
C ASP A 24 12.01 -9.87 4.12
N ASP A 25 12.07 -8.86 4.99
CA ASP A 25 12.86 -8.90 6.22
C ASP A 25 12.05 -8.39 7.42
N PRO A 26 11.33 -9.29 8.13
CA PRO A 26 10.53 -8.96 9.30
C PRO A 26 11.31 -8.27 10.43
N SER A 27 12.63 -8.46 10.50
CA SER A 27 13.47 -7.85 11.54
C SER A 27 13.54 -6.32 11.41
N GLN A 28 13.34 -5.79 10.21
CA GLN A 28 13.33 -4.35 9.94
C GLN A 28 12.12 -3.66 10.57
N PHE A 29 10.97 -4.32 10.63
CA PHE A 29 9.78 -3.79 11.31
C PHE A 29 9.96 -3.69 12.81
N THR A 30 10.53 -4.74 13.42
CA THR A 30 10.85 -4.77 14.85
C THR A 30 11.83 -3.65 15.20
N THR A 31 12.88 -3.50 14.40
CA THR A 31 13.90 -2.46 14.57
C THR A 31 13.33 -1.05 14.37
N ALA A 32 12.51 -0.86 13.34
CA ALA A 32 11.83 0.41 13.07
C ALA A 32 10.90 0.79 14.24
N TRP A 33 10.11 -0.16 14.72
CA TRP A 33 9.21 0.08 15.85
C TRP A 33 9.97 0.40 17.13
N ALA A 34 11.09 -0.30 17.38
CA ALA A 34 12.01 -0.01 18.48
C ALA A 34 12.53 1.44 18.45
N ALA A 35 13.00 1.88 17.29
CA ALA A 35 13.47 3.25 17.10
C ALA A 35 12.35 4.28 17.33
N LEU A 36 11.13 4.02 16.85
CA LEU A 36 9.99 4.93 17.01
C LEU A 36 9.51 5.04 18.46
N LYS A 37 9.55 3.94 19.22
CA LYS A 37 9.18 3.93 20.64
C LYS A 37 10.25 4.58 21.51
N ALA A 38 11.53 4.29 21.24
CA ALA A 38 12.64 4.97 21.90
C ALA A 38 12.61 6.49 21.68
N ALA A 39 12.25 6.95 20.48
CA ALA A 39 12.05 8.37 20.16
C ALA A 39 10.92 9.03 20.98
N ARG A 40 9.96 8.25 21.49
CA ARG A 40 8.90 8.70 22.38
C ARG A 40 9.21 8.48 23.87
N GLY A 41 10.44 8.04 24.19
CA GLY A 41 10.84 7.71 25.56
C GLY A 41 10.17 6.46 26.13
N GLN A 42 9.61 5.60 25.27
CA GLN A 42 8.94 4.36 25.70
C GLN A 42 9.91 3.18 25.61
N SER A 43 9.98 2.37 26.68
CA SER A 43 10.66 1.09 26.64
C SER A 43 9.85 0.08 25.83
N ILE A 44 10.55 -0.88 25.21
CA ILE A 44 9.95 -2.03 24.55
C ILE A 44 10.51 -3.29 25.20
N ASP A 45 9.62 -4.25 25.41
CA ASP A 45 9.98 -5.63 25.65
C ASP A 45 9.95 -6.40 24.33
N THR A 46 11.12 -6.68 23.76
CA THR A 46 11.25 -7.39 22.49
C THR A 46 10.90 -8.88 22.61
N SER A 47 10.89 -9.44 23.82
CA SER A 47 10.49 -10.84 24.03
C SER A 47 8.99 -11.05 23.85
N ARG A 48 8.21 -9.97 23.99
CA ARG A 48 6.76 -9.95 23.73
C ARG A 48 6.42 -9.69 22.27
N LEU A 49 7.43 -9.41 21.45
CA LEU A 49 7.30 -9.17 20.02
C LEU A 49 7.30 -10.50 19.27
N HIS A 50 6.15 -11.16 19.28
CA HIS A 50 5.90 -12.26 18.36
C HIS A 50 5.16 -11.76 17.13
N ALA A 51 5.62 -12.19 15.94
CA ALA A 51 4.86 -12.01 14.71
C ALA A 51 3.52 -12.73 14.89
N ALA A 52 2.46 -11.96 15.17
CA ALA A 52 1.16 -12.53 15.50
C ALA A 52 0.64 -13.35 14.32
N HIS A 53 0.84 -12.87 13.09
CA HIS A 53 0.40 -13.51 11.85
C HIS A 53 1.35 -13.05 10.73
N LEU A 54 1.97 -13.98 10.00
CA LEU A 54 2.55 -13.64 8.70
C LEU A 54 1.37 -13.31 7.78
N ILE A 55 1.19 -12.03 7.45
CA ILE A 55 0.24 -11.65 6.39
C ILE A 55 0.85 -12.20 5.11
N ASP A 56 0.19 -13.20 4.51
CA ASP A 56 0.62 -13.71 3.21
C ASP A 56 0.79 -12.54 2.25
N ARG A 57 1.96 -12.48 1.60
CA ARG A 57 2.26 -11.43 0.62
C ARG A 57 1.14 -11.48 -0.43
N PRO A 58 0.43 -10.37 -0.69
CA PRO A 58 -0.52 -10.36 -1.77
C PRO A 58 0.25 -10.72 -3.05
N LEU A 59 -0.24 -11.73 -3.76
CA LEU A 59 0.35 -12.12 -5.03
C LEU A 59 0.44 -10.88 -5.93
N PRO A 60 1.54 -10.70 -6.69
CA PRO A 60 1.59 -9.63 -7.68
C PRO A 60 0.33 -9.73 -8.54
N ALA A 61 -0.27 -8.58 -8.85
CA ALA A 61 -1.46 -8.54 -9.69
C ALA A 61 -1.17 -9.35 -10.95
N SER A 62 -1.94 -10.41 -11.15
CA SER A 62 -1.79 -11.25 -12.35
C SER A 62 -2.09 -10.41 -13.58
N GLU A 63 -1.49 -10.77 -14.72
CA GLU A 63 -1.92 -10.17 -15.98
C GLU A 63 -3.44 -10.35 -16.12
N PRO A 64 -4.18 -9.31 -16.53
CA PRO A 64 -5.62 -9.41 -16.67
C PRO A 64 -5.94 -10.57 -17.62
N THR A 65 -6.86 -11.42 -17.20
CA THR A 65 -7.37 -12.51 -18.02
C THR A 65 -8.00 -11.95 -19.30
N GLU A 66 -8.07 -12.77 -20.35
CA GLU A 66 -8.72 -12.35 -21.61
C GLU A 66 -10.20 -11.95 -21.41
N ILE A 67 -10.85 -12.53 -20.40
CA ILE A 67 -12.21 -12.16 -19.99
C ILE A 67 -12.22 -10.75 -19.40
N GLU A 68 -11.32 -10.41 -18.48
CA GLU A 68 -11.22 -9.07 -17.90
C GLU A 68 -10.89 -8.01 -18.96
N LYS A 69 -9.97 -8.32 -19.90
CA LYS A 69 -9.69 -7.44 -21.04
C LYS A 69 -10.92 -7.25 -21.92
N CYS A 70 -11.71 -8.30 -22.14
CA CYS A 70 -12.96 -8.21 -22.90
C CYS A 70 -13.99 -7.32 -22.19
N MET A 71 -14.18 -7.52 -20.89
CA MET A 71 -15.10 -6.73 -20.07
C MET A 71 -14.70 -5.24 -20.06
N GLN A 72 -13.40 -4.95 -19.99
CA GLN A 72 -12.91 -3.57 -20.08
C GLN A 72 -13.25 -2.93 -21.43
N ARG A 73 -13.00 -3.63 -22.55
CA ARG A 73 -13.37 -3.14 -23.89
C ARG A 73 -14.87 -2.89 -24.03
N VAL A 74 -15.70 -3.78 -23.50
CA VAL A 74 -17.17 -3.62 -23.51
C VAL A 74 -17.59 -2.41 -22.67
N ALA A 75 -17.00 -2.24 -21.49
CA ALA A 75 -17.29 -1.10 -20.63
C ALA A 75 -16.93 0.23 -21.32
N ASP A 76 -15.77 0.29 -21.96
CA ASP A 76 -15.32 1.49 -22.69
C ASP A 76 -16.24 1.79 -23.88
N LYS A 77 -16.59 0.77 -24.67
CA LYS A 77 -17.55 0.93 -25.77
C LYS A 77 -18.92 1.40 -25.29
N THR A 78 -19.37 0.89 -24.15
CA THR A 78 -20.66 1.28 -23.56
C THR A 78 -20.62 2.74 -23.12
N ARG A 79 -19.52 3.20 -22.50
CA ARG A 79 -19.35 4.62 -22.14
C ARG A 79 -19.35 5.52 -23.36
N GLU A 80 -18.67 5.14 -24.43
CA GLU A 80 -18.70 5.87 -25.71
C GLU A 80 -20.12 6.01 -26.25
N LEU A 81 -20.89 4.91 -26.28
CA LEU A 81 -22.27 4.91 -26.78
C LEU A 81 -23.19 5.77 -25.90
N ILE A 82 -23.03 5.72 -24.58
CA ILE A 82 -23.78 6.59 -23.65
C ILE A 82 -23.43 8.05 -23.91
N GLN A 83 -22.16 8.38 -24.10
CA GLN A 83 -21.71 9.74 -24.36
C GLN A 83 -22.24 10.27 -25.70
N ALA A 84 -22.17 9.46 -26.77
CA ALA A 84 -22.71 9.80 -28.07
C ALA A 84 -24.23 9.98 -28.03
N ARG A 85 -24.94 9.16 -27.25
CA ARG A 85 -26.38 9.31 -27.05
C ARG A 85 -26.72 10.59 -26.29
N ARG A 86 -25.92 10.95 -25.29
CA ARG A 86 -26.08 12.20 -24.54
C ARG A 86 -25.80 13.44 -25.39
N SER A 87 -24.80 13.40 -26.27
CA SER A 87 -24.49 14.52 -27.18
C SER A 87 -25.53 14.73 -28.28
N ASN A 88 -26.33 13.71 -28.60
CA ASN A 88 -27.37 13.75 -29.62
C ASN A 88 -28.76 14.14 -29.08
N LEU A 89 -28.88 14.45 -27.79
CA LEU A 89 -30.13 14.96 -27.22
C LEU A 89 -30.23 16.48 -27.47
N PRO A 90 -31.39 16.99 -27.93
CA PRO A 90 -31.59 18.43 -28.03
C PRO A 90 -31.47 19.07 -26.63
N PRO A 91 -31.03 20.34 -26.52
CA PRO A 91 -30.95 21.02 -25.24
C PRO A 91 -32.32 20.99 -24.57
N ALA A 92 -32.35 20.64 -23.28
CA ALA A 92 -33.58 20.62 -22.51
C ALA A 92 -34.24 22.00 -22.59
N ALA A 93 -35.50 22.00 -23.02
CA ALA A 93 -36.36 23.19 -23.12
C ALA A 93 -36.75 23.72 -21.73
#